data_AF-A0A060BU23-F1
#
_entry.id   AF-A0A060BU23-F1
#
_cell.length_a   1.000
_cell.length_b   1.000
_cell.length_c   1.000
_cell.angle_alpha   90.00
_cell.angle_beta   90.00
_cell.angle_gamma   90.00
#
_symmetry.space_group_name_H-M   'P 1'
#
loop_
_entity.id
_entity.type
_entity.pdbx_description
1 polymer ?
#
loop_
_entity_poly.entity_id
_entity_poly.type
_entity_poly.pdbx_seq_one_letter_code
_entity_poly.pdbx_strand_id
1 'polypeptide(L)'
;TKVENYFKVLLPYISPLQVTAGGPVIMMQVENEYGSYGMEKDYLRQTKTLMEKYGINVPMFTSDGAWSAALNAGSLIEDDVL
;
A
#
# COMPACT_ATOMS: atom_id res chain seq x y z
N THR A 1 -11.50 -10.84 -0.53
CA THR A 1 -11.77 -10.43 0.89
C THR A 1 -12.75 -9.25 0.94
N LYS A 2 -13.16 -8.78 2.13
CA LYS A 2 -13.98 -7.54 2.23
C LYS A 2 -13.22 -6.31 1.69
N VAL A 3 -11.93 -6.22 1.99
CA VAL A 3 -11.01 -5.20 1.43
C VAL A 3 -10.95 -5.29 -0.09
N GLU A 4 -10.78 -6.49 -0.65
CA GLU A 4 -10.78 -6.67 -2.11
C GLU A 4 -12.07 -6.19 -2.77
N ASN A 5 -13.24 -6.51 -2.18
CA ASN A 5 -14.53 -6.03 -2.71
C ASN A 5 -14.62 -4.51 -2.73
N TYR A 6 -14.03 -3.85 -1.72
CA TYR A 6 -13.96 -2.40 -1.65
C TYR A 6 -12.97 -1.83 -2.67
N PHE A 7 -11.74 -2.35 -2.73
CA PHE A 7 -10.70 -1.92 -3.66
C PHE A 7 -11.08 -2.13 -5.13
N LYS A 8 -11.82 -3.20 -5.43
CA LYS A 8 -12.39 -3.46 -6.76
C LYS A 8 -13.27 -2.31 -7.25
N VAL A 9 -13.90 -1.56 -6.35
CA VAL A 9 -14.74 -0.40 -6.70
C VAL A 9 -13.94 0.89 -6.61
N LEU A 10 -13.22 1.12 -5.51
CA LEU A 10 -12.52 2.39 -5.25
C LEU A 10 -11.36 2.63 -6.22
N LEU A 11 -10.44 1.67 -6.34
CA LEU A 11 -9.16 1.91 -7.00
C LEU A 11 -9.29 2.20 -8.50
N PRO A 12 -10.26 1.63 -9.25
CA PRO A 12 -10.53 2.08 -10.62
C PRO A 12 -10.89 3.56 -10.77
N TYR A 13 -11.46 4.22 -9.75
CA TYR A 13 -11.68 5.67 -9.79
C TYR A 13 -10.40 6.47 -9.56
N ILE A 14 -9.44 5.92 -8.80
CA ILE A 14 -8.15 6.57 -8.51
C ILE A 14 -7.15 6.30 -9.64
N SER A 15 -7.21 5.13 -10.28
CA SER A 15 -6.28 4.71 -11.33
C SER A 15 -6.02 5.78 -12.42
N PRO A 16 -7.04 6.45 -13.01
CA PRO A 16 -6.81 7.52 -14.00
C PRO A 16 -6.26 8.82 -13.42
N LEU A 17 -6.24 8.98 -12.09
CA LEU A 17 -5.71 10.17 -11.41
C LEU A 17 -4.22 10.04 -11.07
N GLN A 18 -3.60 8.90 -11.37
CA GLN A 18 -2.17 8.69 -11.17
C GLN A 18 -1.34 9.53 -12.13
N VAL A 19 -0.16 9.97 -11.69
CA VAL A 19 0.79 10.73 -12.52
C VAL A 19 1.24 9.95 -13.76
N THR A 20 1.27 8.63 -13.68
CA THR A 20 1.51 7.71 -14.80
C THR A 20 0.39 7.75 -15.86
N ALA A 21 -0.78 8.26 -15.52
CA ALA A 21 -1.93 8.49 -16.39
C ALA A 21 -2.20 10.00 -16.63
N GLY A 22 -1.27 10.88 -16.25
CA GLY A 22 -1.40 12.33 -16.40
C GLY A 22 -2.19 13.04 -15.30
N GLY A 23 -2.53 12.35 -14.21
CA GLY A 23 -3.22 12.91 -13.05
C GLY A 23 -2.28 13.38 -11.92
N PRO A 24 -2.83 13.86 -10.79
CA PRO A 24 -2.05 14.46 -9.71
C PRO A 24 -1.52 13.48 -8.64
N VAL A 25 -1.94 12.22 -8.63
CA VAL A 25 -1.55 11.25 -7.59
C VAL A 25 -0.15 10.71 -7.87
N ILE A 26 0.81 11.00 -6.99
CA ILE A 26 2.23 10.67 -7.19
C ILE A 26 2.69 9.40 -6.46
N MET A 27 2.04 9.01 -5.36
CA MET A 27 2.36 7.84 -4.53
C MET A 27 1.11 7.38 -3.76
N MET A 28 1.10 6.14 -3.27
CA MET A 28 0.04 5.62 -2.40
C MET A 28 0.59 4.80 -1.23
N GLN A 29 -0.02 4.95 -0.05
CA GLN A 29 0.41 4.23 1.15
C GLN A 29 -0.20 2.82 1.20
N VAL A 30 0.59 1.81 1.57
CA VAL A 30 0.14 0.44 1.89
C VAL A 30 -0.04 0.36 3.40
N GLU A 31 -1.28 0.12 3.82
CA GLU A 31 -1.62 0.08 5.26
C GLU A 31 -1.30 1.39 6.00
N ASN A 32 -1.47 1.42 7.32
CA ASN A 32 -1.12 2.57 8.15
C ASN A 32 -0.59 2.14 9.52
N GLU A 33 0.66 2.51 9.84
CA GLU A 33 1.32 2.24 11.12
C GLU A 33 1.15 0.79 11.56
N TYR A 34 1.24 -0.13 10.61
CA TYR A 34 0.94 -1.53 10.85
C TYR A 34 1.89 -2.16 11.87
N GLY A 35 3.13 -1.69 11.95
CA GLY A 35 4.10 -2.13 12.95
C GLY A 35 3.72 -1.76 14.39
N SER A 36 2.74 -0.88 14.59
CA SER A 36 2.13 -0.59 15.89
C SER A 36 0.99 -1.58 16.24
N TYR A 37 0.60 -2.45 15.32
CA TYR A 37 -0.52 -3.36 15.45
C TYR A 37 -0.13 -4.84 15.28
N GLY A 38 0.61 -5.16 14.23
CA GLY A 38 0.98 -6.52 13.85
C GLY A 38 2.32 -6.58 13.14
N MET A 39 2.68 -7.77 12.65
CA MET A 39 3.97 -8.03 12.01
C MET A 39 3.88 -9.02 10.83
N GLU A 40 2.66 -9.36 10.41
CA GLU A 40 2.38 -10.33 9.37
C GLU A 40 2.68 -9.74 7.98
N LYS A 41 3.88 -9.98 7.47
CA LYS A 41 4.32 -9.47 6.15
C LYS A 41 3.42 -9.92 5.01
N ASP A 42 2.86 -11.13 5.08
CA ASP A 42 1.96 -11.63 4.04
C ASP A 42 0.65 -10.83 3.97
N TYR A 43 0.20 -10.24 5.08
CA TYR A 43 -0.94 -9.33 5.08
C TYR A 43 -0.61 -8.03 4.33
N LEU A 44 0.54 -7.42 4.61
CA LEU A 44 1.00 -6.22 3.89
C LEU A 44 1.16 -6.49 2.38
N ARG A 45 1.77 -7.63 2.02
CA ARG A 45 1.93 -8.05 0.63
C ARG A 45 0.58 -8.30 -0.06
N GLN A 46 -0.39 -8.87 0.66
CA GLN A 46 -1.74 -9.03 0.13
C GLN A 46 -2.38 -7.67 -0.16
N THR A 47 -2.25 -6.69 0.73
CA THR A 47 -2.76 -5.33 0.51
C THR A 47 -2.10 -4.67 -0.70
N LYS A 48 -0.76 -4.71 -0.79
CA LYS A 48 0.00 -4.24 -1.96
C LYS A 48 -0.48 -4.91 -3.26
N THR A 49 -0.58 -6.23 -3.27
CA THR A 49 -1.02 -7.02 -4.43
C THR A 49 -2.42 -6.63 -4.89
N LEU A 50 -3.35 -6.39 -3.95
CA LEU A 50 -4.70 -5.94 -4.29
C LEU A 50 -4.68 -4.53 -4.89
N MET A 51 -3.82 -3.63 -4.40
CA MET A 51 -3.69 -2.29 -4.96
C MET A 51 -3.17 -2.34 -6.40
N GLU A 52 -2.13 -3.13 -6.68
CA GLU A 52 -1.59 -3.35 -8.02
C GLU A 52 -2.64 -3.98 -8.95
N LYS A 53 -3.32 -5.04 -8.47
CA LYS A 53 -4.36 -5.76 -9.21
C LYS A 53 -5.48 -4.85 -9.72
N TYR A 54 -5.83 -3.80 -8.96
CA TYR A 54 -6.90 -2.86 -9.33
C TYR A 54 -6.37 -1.52 -9.88
N GLY A 55 -5.14 -1.51 -10.37
CA GLY A 55 -4.64 -0.49 -11.28
C GLY A 55 -3.80 0.60 -10.64
N ILE A 56 -3.29 0.40 -9.43
CA ILE A 56 -2.29 1.30 -8.85
C ILE A 56 -0.90 0.89 -9.33
N ASN A 57 -0.16 1.83 -9.91
CA ASN A 57 1.17 1.64 -10.48
C ASN A 57 2.14 2.80 -10.17
N VAL A 58 1.73 3.78 -9.36
CA VAL A 58 2.64 4.76 -8.75
C VAL A 58 3.45 4.11 -7.62
N PRO A 59 4.62 4.68 -7.23
CA PRO A 59 5.37 4.19 -6.09
C PRO A 59 4.51 4.06 -4.84
N MET A 60 4.72 2.97 -4.10
CA MET A 60 4.03 2.70 -2.85
C MET A 60 4.99 2.84 -1.67
N PHE A 61 4.43 3.18 -0.52
CA PHE A 61 5.20 3.35 0.72
C PHE A 61 4.42 2.86 1.94
N THR A 62 5.13 2.63 3.04
CA THR A 62 4.58 2.38 4.38
C THR A 62 4.87 3.55 5.30
N SER A 63 4.09 3.73 6.37
CA SER A 63 4.39 4.72 7.40
C SER A 63 4.28 4.07 8.77
N ASP A 64 5.33 4.16 9.58
CA ASP A 64 5.41 3.55 10.90
C ASP A 64 6.14 4.47 11.87
N GLY A 65 6.00 4.16 13.17
CA GLY A 65 6.76 4.79 14.22
C GLY A 65 8.27 4.65 14.00
N ALA A 66 9.04 5.70 14.29
CA ALA A 66 10.47 5.78 13.99
C ALA A 66 11.39 4.88 14.85
N TRP A 67 10.83 3.93 15.60
CA TRP A 67 11.60 2.97 16.41
C TRP A 67 11.70 1.61 15.71
N SER A 68 12.79 0.88 15.95
CA SER A 68 13.15 -0.33 15.19
C SER A 68 12.07 -1.41 15.19
N ALA A 69 11.35 -1.60 16.28
CA ALA A 69 10.30 -2.63 16.34
C ALA A 69 9.15 -2.34 15.37
N ALA A 70 8.65 -1.10 15.31
CA ALA A 70 7.59 -0.72 14.38
C ALA A 70 8.08 -0.77 12.94
N LEU A 71 9.26 -0.20 12.65
CA LEU A 71 9.83 -0.24 11.29
C LEU A 71 10.04 -1.68 10.80
N ASN A 72 10.58 -2.57 11.64
CA ASN A 72 10.79 -3.96 11.26
C ASN A 72 9.47 -4.71 11.03
N ALA A 73 8.42 -4.37 11.77
CA ALA A 73 7.13 -5.04 11.70
C ALA A 73 6.23 -4.50 10.56
N GLY A 74 6.18 -3.19 10.35
CA GLY A 74 5.25 -2.53 9.42
C GLY A 74 5.76 -2.26 8.01
N SER A 75 7.08 -2.28 7.78
CA SER A 75 7.65 -1.98 6.45
C SER A 75 7.69 -3.17 5.48
N LEU A 76 7.83 -2.88 4.19
CA LEU A 76 8.03 -3.87 3.12
C LEU A 76 9.28 -3.55 2.29
N ILE A 77 10.40 -3.30 2.98
CA ILE A 77 11.68 -2.86 2.37
C ILE A 77 12.18 -3.84 1.29
N GLU A 78 12.00 -5.15 1.48
CA GLU A 78 12.43 -6.18 0.52
C GLU A 78 11.55 -6.26 -0.74
N ASP A 79 10.37 -5.63 -0.71
CA ASP A 79 9.36 -5.70 -1.77
C ASP A 79 9.26 -4.37 -2.56
N ASP A 80 10.31 -3.53 -2.52
CA ASP A 80 10.39 -2.20 -3.15
C ASP A 80 9.25 -1.25 -2.74
N VAL A 81 8.80 -1.35 -1.49
CA VAL A 81 7.86 -0.41 -0.87
C VAL A 81 8.65 0.48 0.08
N LEU A 82 8.58 1.79 -0.16
CA LEU A 82 9.36 2.81 0.56
C LEU A 82 8.98 2.93 2.05
#